data_AF-A0A7C6TZF9-F1
#
_entry.id   AF-A0A7C6TZF9-F1
#
_cell.length_a   1.000
_cell.length_b   1.000
_cell.length_c   1.000
_cell.angle_alpha   90.00
_cell.angle_beta   90.00
_cell.angle_gamma   90.00
#
_symmetry.space_group_name_H-M   'P 1'
#
loop_
_entity.id
_entity.type
_entity.pdbx_description
1 polymer ?
#
loop_
_entity_poly.entity_id
_entity_poly.type
_entity_poly.pdbx_seq_one_letter_code
_entity_poly.pdbx_strand_id
1 'polypeptide(L)' 'MIMENTIQVINGPVVKLGSTDAFKMLEMVHVGPNKLIGEVISISDTETIIQVYETTQGLKVGDQV' A
#
# COMPACT_ATOMS: atom_id res chain seq x y z
N MET A 1 1.29 -8.16 17.18
CA MET A 1 1.53 -8.92 15.94
C MET A 1 1.32 -7.91 14.82
N ILE A 2 2.39 -7.45 14.17
CA ILE A 2 2.25 -6.53 13.03
C ILE A 2 1.82 -7.42 11.87
N MET A 3 0.61 -7.22 11.35
CA MET A 3 0.15 -7.96 10.17
C MET A 3 1.00 -7.51 8.98
N GLU A 4 1.52 -8.47 8.22
CA GLU A 4 2.29 -8.17 7.01
C GLU A 4 1.42 -7.44 6.00
N ASN A 5 2.04 -6.58 5.20
CA ASN A 5 1.41 -5.84 4.10
C ASN A 5 0.21 -4.96 4.50
N THR A 6 0.21 -4.40 5.71
CA THR A 6 -0.76 -3.36 6.10
C THR A 6 -0.29 -1.95 5.80
N ILE A 7 -1.25 -1.08 5.48
CA ILE A 7 -1.06 0.37 5.39
C ILE A 7 -0.57 0.94 6.72
N GLN A 8 0.56 1.66 6.70
CA GLN A 8 1.12 2.40 7.83
C GLN A 8 0.89 3.91 7.70
N VAL A 9 0.93 4.45 6.47
CA VAL A 9 0.72 5.87 6.19
C VAL A 9 -0.16 6.04 4.97
N ILE A 10 -1.07 7.02 5.03
CA ILE A 10 -1.91 7.47 3.92
C ILE A 10 -1.63 8.97 3.73
N ASN A 11 -1.16 9.36 2.55
CA ASN A 11 -0.90 10.75 2.19
C ASN A 11 -1.48 11.04 0.80
N GLY A 12 -2.75 11.47 0.78
CA GLY A 12 -3.49 11.64 -0.47
C GLY A 12 -3.59 10.30 -1.23
N PRO A 13 -3.17 10.23 -2.51
CA PRO A 13 -3.18 8.98 -3.28
C PRO A 13 -2.02 8.03 -2.94
N VAL A 14 -1.06 8.45 -2.11
CA VAL A 14 0.13 7.66 -1.78
C VAL A 14 -0.07 6.91 -0.47
N VAL A 15 0.17 5.61 -0.51
CA VAL A 15 0.07 4.70 0.64
C VAL A 15 1.45 4.09 0.89
N LYS A 16 1.82 3.95 2.17
CA LYS A 16 3.09 3.35 2.58
C LYS A 16 2.87 2.16 3.48
N LEU A 17 3.70 1.15 3.26
CA LEU A 17 3.81 -0.06 4.06
C LEU A 17 5.22 -0.15 4.64
N GLY A 18 5.38 -0.99 5.67
CA GLY A 18 6.72 -1.40 6.08
C GLY A 18 7.44 -2.18 4.98
N SER A 19 8.73 -2.46 5.17
CA SER A 19 9.46 -3.31 4.23
C SER A 19 8.82 -4.68 4.10
N THR A 20 8.77 -5.16 2.86
CA THR A 20 8.15 -6.42 2.48
C THR A 20 8.74 -6.87 1.15
N ASP A 21 8.92 -8.18 1.00
CA ASP A 21 9.35 -8.84 -0.24
C ASP A 21 8.16 -9.40 -1.04
N ALA A 22 6.93 -9.13 -0.59
CA ALA A 22 5.71 -9.63 -1.20
C ALA A 22 5.41 -8.99 -2.58
N PHE A 23 5.99 -7.84 -2.87
CA PHE A 23 5.67 -7.03 -4.06
C PHE A 23 6.89 -6.76 -4.93
N LYS A 24 6.63 -6.41 -6.19
CA LYS A 24 7.63 -5.97 -7.17
C LYS A 24 7.35 -4.54 -7.62
N MET A 25 8.41 -3.84 -8.04
CA MET A 25 8.26 -2.55 -8.72
C MET A 25 7.34 -2.67 -9.93
N LEU A 26 6.47 -1.67 -10.11
CA LEU A 26 5.45 -1.59 -11.17
C LEU A 26 4.37 -2.68 -11.09
N GLU A 27 4.27 -3.38 -9.96
CA GLU A 27 3.21 -4.36 -9.73
C GLU A 27 1.87 -3.66 -9.43
N MET A 28 0.82 -4.11 -10.10
CA MET A 28 -0.56 -3.68 -9.83
C MET A 28 -1.12 -4.47 -8.65
N VAL A 29 -1.70 -3.76 -7.68
CA VAL A 29 -2.16 -4.32 -6.40
C VAL A 29 -3.56 -3.81 -6.04
N HIS A 30 -4.20 -4.49 -5.10
CA HIS A 30 -5.50 -4.10 -4.57
C HIS A 30 -5.36 -3.55 -3.15
N VAL A 31 -5.78 -2.32 -2.92
CA VAL A 31 -5.56 -1.62 -1.65
C VAL A 31 -6.85 -1.59 -0.84
N GLY A 32 -6.78 -2.13 0.38
CA GLY A 32 -7.82 -2.06 1.38
C GLY A 32 -9.07 -2.90 1.08
N PRO A 33 -10.11 -2.78 1.93
CA PRO A 33 -11.31 -3.62 1.85
C PRO A 33 -12.11 -3.45 0.56
N ASN A 34 -12.03 -2.26 -0.05
CA ASN A 34 -12.69 -1.94 -1.31
C ASN A 34 -11.88 -2.37 -2.55
N LYS A 35 -10.70 -2.97 -2.36
CA LYS A 35 -9.80 -3.42 -3.43
C LYS A 35 -9.51 -2.34 -4.47
N LEU A 36 -9.13 -1.16 -3.99
CA LEU A 36 -8.79 -0.04 -4.87
C LEU A 36 -7.57 -0.38 -5.70
N ILE A 37 -7.55 0.01 -6.96
CA ILE A 37 -6.41 -0.25 -7.83
C ILE A 37 -5.23 0.66 -7.45
N GLY A 38 -4.07 0.07 -7.22
CA GLY A 38 -2.82 0.79 -7.04
C GLY A 38 -1.64 0.14 -7.75
N GLU A 39 -0.52 0.85 -7.77
CA GLU A 39 0.74 0.42 -8.36
C GLU A 39 1.90 0.64 -7.38
N VAL A 40 2.78 -0.35 -7.25
CA VAL A 40 3.99 -0.26 -6.44
C VAL A 40 5.03 0.60 -7.16
N ILE A 41 5.33 1.76 -6.59
CA ILE A 41 6.22 2.77 -7.21
C ILE A 41 7.57 2.92 -6.50
N SER A 42 7.75 2.28 -5.34
CA SER A 42 9.04 2.23 -4.64
C SER A 42 9.11 1.04 -3.69
N ILE A 43 10.26 0.36 -3.64
CA ILE A 43 10.58 -0.70 -2.68
C ILE A 43 11.95 -0.40 -2.09
N SER A 44 12.06 -0.51 -0.77
CA SER A 44 13.30 -0.33 -0.01
C SER A 44 13.34 -1.29 1.19
N ASP A 45 14.50 -1.38 1.84
CA ASP A 45 14.66 -2.18 3.06
C ASP A 45 13.83 -1.66 4.26
N THR A 46 13.27 -0.46 4.15
CA THR A 46 12.50 0.20 5.21
C THR A 46 11.00 0.32 4.91
N GLU A 47 10.64 0.59 3.65
CA GLU A 47 9.24 0.84 3.26
C GLU A 47 8.97 0.45 1.80
N THR A 48 7.70 0.13 1.53
CA THR A 48 7.14 -0.02 0.19
C THR A 48 6.09 1.06 -0.03
N ILE A 49 6.13 1.73 -1.18
CA ILE A 49 5.24 2.84 -1.53
C ILE A 49 4.34 2.44 -2.70
N ILE A 50 3.05 2.68 -2.54
CA ILE A 50 2.00 2.37 -3.51
C ILE A 50 1.26 3.66 -3.87
N GLN A 51 1.12 3.91 -5.17
CA GLN A 51 0.25 4.93 -5.71
C GLN A 51 -1.13 4.31 -5.94
N VAL A 52 -2.17 4.84 -5.30
CA VAL A 52 -3.56 4.43 -5.53
C VAL A 52 -4.14 5.30 -6.65
N TYR A 53 -4.73 4.66 -7.67
CA TYR A 53 -5.33 5.37 -8.81
C TYR A 53 -6.76 5.84 -8.56
N GLU A 54 -7.37 5.34 -7.50
CA GLU A 54 -8.71 5.72 -7.05
C GLU A 54 -8.65 6.62 -5.81
N THR A 55 -9.81 7.12 -5.37
CA THR A 55 -9.89 7.90 -4.13
C THR A 55 -9.53 7.03 -2.92
N THR A 56 -8.61 7.50 -2.08
CA THR A 56 -8.20 6.83 -0.84
C THR A 56 -9.15 7.09 0.32
N GLN A 57 -10.28 7.75 0.07
CA GLN A 57 -11.29 8.01 1.08
C GLN A 57 -11.86 6.69 1.62
N GLY A 58 -11.77 6.52 2.95
CA GLY A 58 -12.25 5.32 3.64
C GLY A 58 -11.16 4.28 3.93
N LEU A 59 -9.97 4.41 3.34
CA LEU A 59 -8.81 3.62 3.76
C LEU A 59 -8.36 4.01 5.18
N LYS A 60 -7.82 3.04 5.90
CA LYS A 60 -7.34 3.20 7.27
C LYS A 60 -5.96 2.57 7.44
N VAL A 61 -5.21 3.09 8.41
CA VAL A 61 -4.01 2.42 8.91
C VAL A 61 -4.40 1.03 9.43
N GLY A 62 -3.68 0.00 9.00
CA GLY A 62 -3.99 -1.40 9.27
C GLY A 62 -4.78 -2.12 8.18
N ASP A 63 -5.31 -1.42 7.18
CA ASP A 63 -5.92 -2.08 6.02
C ASP A 63 -4.87 -2.86 5.22
N GLN A 64 -5.26 -4.00 4.65
CA GLN A 64 -4.38 -4.88 3.88
C GLN A 64 -4.20 -4.37 2.45
N VAL A 65 -3.05 -4.70 1.86
CA VAL A 65 -2.71 -4.52 0.45
C VAL A 65 -2.34 -5.87 -0.14
#